data_AF-A0A933ZWE2-F1
#
_entry.id   AF-A0A933ZWE2-F1
#
_cell.length_a   1.000
_cell.length_b   1.000
_cell.length_c   1.000
_cell.angle_alpha   90.00
_cell.angle_beta   90.00
_cell.angle_gamma   90.00
#
_symmetry.space_group_name_H-M   'P 1'
#
loop_
_entity.id
_entity.type
_entity.pdbx_description
1 polymer ?
#
loop_
_entity_poly.entity_id
_entity_poly.type
_entity_poly.pdbx_seq_one_letter_code
_entity_poly.pdbx_strand_id
1 'polypeptide(L)'
;MIFLASAAHGLENLLGRGAPSITFGSGRKTGLKVAVSKKSNDLLEALQILKKEMDELGIQWPFEPHKKKGESSLVTLNDKGEQVVKLAFQHCMVRSSLFRYGHAQKQSLCMMNHGLFCGMLEQILGARANLEIIHAGENACYKLLTVTPKK
;
A
#
# COMPACT_ATOMS: atom_id res chain seq x y z
N MET A 1 10.13 7.51 -15.77
CA MET A 1 9.82 6.06 -15.82
C MET A 1 8.78 5.78 -16.91
N ILE A 2 9.17 5.83 -18.19
CA ILE A 2 8.25 5.56 -19.31
C ILE A 2 7.97 4.05 -19.41
N PHE A 3 9.01 3.23 -19.27
CA PHE A 3 8.93 1.77 -19.37
C PHE A 3 7.86 1.14 -18.46
N LEU A 4 7.84 1.48 -17.17
CA LEU A 4 6.87 0.90 -16.23
C LEU A 4 5.43 1.32 -16.50
N ALA A 5 5.21 2.56 -16.94
CA ALA A 5 3.88 3.03 -17.34
C ALA A 5 3.39 2.29 -18.59
N SER A 6 4.24 2.16 -19.62
CA SER A 6 3.92 1.39 -20.83
C SER A 6 3.69 -0.09 -20.56
N ALA A 7 4.51 -0.72 -19.70
CA ALA A 7 4.36 -2.11 -19.31
C ALA A 7 3.04 -2.34 -18.56
N ALA A 8 2.69 -1.44 -17.64
CA ALA A 8 1.40 -1.50 -16.94
C ALA A 8 0.23 -1.28 -17.90
N HIS A 9 0.34 -0.37 -18.87
CA HIS A 9 -0.69 -0.19 -19.90
C HIS A 9 -0.91 -1.45 -20.73
N GLY A 10 0.17 -2.05 -21.23
CA GLY A 10 0.09 -3.28 -21.99
C GLY A 10 -0.57 -4.40 -21.17
N LEU A 11 -0.20 -4.50 -19.89
CA LEU A 11 -0.79 -5.46 -18.96
C LEU A 11 -2.31 -5.22 -18.76
N GLU A 12 -2.72 -3.97 -18.56
CA GLU A 12 -4.12 -3.57 -18.40
C GLU A 12 -4.93 -3.88 -19.68
N ASN A 13 -4.37 -3.61 -20.85
CA ASN A 13 -5.01 -3.90 -22.13
C ASN A 13 -5.17 -5.41 -22.38
N LEU A 14 -4.18 -6.22 -21.98
CA LEU A 14 -4.21 -7.68 -22.17
C LEU A 14 -5.13 -8.38 -21.16
N LEU A 15 -5.11 -7.97 -19.90
CA LEU A 15 -5.82 -8.65 -18.81
C LEU A 15 -7.18 -8.01 -18.48
N GLY A 16 -7.47 -6.83 -19.02
CA GLY A 16 -8.68 -6.08 -18.76
C GLY A 16 -8.95 -5.91 -17.26
N ARG A 17 -10.18 -6.24 -16.85
CA ARG A 17 -10.64 -6.09 -15.45
C ARG A 17 -9.86 -6.94 -14.44
N GLY A 18 -9.11 -7.95 -14.88
CA GLY A 18 -8.31 -8.81 -14.01
C GLY A 18 -6.95 -8.19 -13.60
N ALA A 19 -6.48 -7.17 -14.33
CA ALA A 19 -5.15 -6.61 -14.14
C ALA A 19 -4.89 -6.08 -12.71
N PRO A 20 -5.82 -5.36 -12.05
CA PRO A 20 -5.63 -4.88 -10.68
C PRO A 20 -5.44 -6.00 -9.64
N SER A 21 -6.24 -7.08 -9.76
CA SER A 21 -6.16 -8.23 -8.84
C SER A 21 -4.85 -9.01 -9.01
N ILE A 22 -4.43 -9.22 -10.26
CA ILE A 22 -3.18 -9.93 -10.58
C ILE A 22 -1.97 -9.13 -10.08
N THR A 23 -1.95 -7.83 -10.33
CA THR A 23 -0.85 -6.95 -9.88
C THR A 23 -0.79 -6.81 -8.37
N PHE A 24 -1.93 -6.70 -7.68
CA PHE A 24 -1.97 -6.77 -6.22
C PHE A 24 -1.39 -8.08 -5.69
N GLY A 25 -1.83 -9.22 -6.24
CA GLY A 25 -1.32 -10.53 -5.85
C GLY A 25 0.18 -10.68 -6.08
N SER A 26 0.68 -10.19 -7.23
CA SER A 26 2.10 -10.18 -7.57
C SER A 26 2.93 -9.32 -6.61
N GLY A 27 2.49 -8.08 -6.36
CA GLY A 27 3.12 -7.19 -5.39
C GLY A 27 3.17 -7.81 -4.00
N ARG A 28 2.06 -8.42 -3.55
CA ARG A 28 1.98 -9.05 -2.23
C ARG A 28 2.92 -10.24 -2.09
N LYS A 29 2.97 -11.11 -3.10
CA LYS A 29 3.94 -12.21 -3.12
C LYS A 29 5.38 -11.72 -3.07
N THR A 30 5.67 -10.59 -3.72
CA THR A 30 6.99 -9.96 -3.68
C THR A 30 7.29 -9.43 -2.28
N GLY A 31 6.38 -8.65 -1.68
CA GLY A 31 6.55 -8.12 -0.33
C GLY A 31 6.71 -9.20 0.74
N LEU A 32 6.00 -10.32 0.60
CA LEU A 32 6.15 -11.47 1.51
C LEU A 32 7.51 -12.16 1.43
N LYS A 33 8.29 -11.94 0.36
CA LYS A 33 9.64 -12.51 0.20
C LYS A 33 10.75 -11.57 0.65
N VAL A 34 10.41 -10.31 0.94
CA VAL A 34 11.37 -9.34 1.45
C VAL A 34 11.75 -9.73 2.87
N ALA A 35 13.05 -9.91 3.12
CA ALA A 35 13.56 -10.10 4.46
C ALA A 35 13.35 -8.82 5.27
N VAL A 36 12.81 -8.95 6.49
CA VAL A 36 12.57 -7.82 7.39
C VAL A 36 13.49 -7.94 8.59
N SER A 37 14.08 -6.84 9.04
CA SER A 37 15.03 -6.84 10.15
C SER A 37 14.39 -7.13 11.51
N LYS A 38 13.12 -6.71 11.69
CA LYS A 38 12.40 -6.81 12.95
C LYS A 38 10.91 -7.12 12.73
N LYS A 39 10.33 -7.85 13.67
CA LYS A 39 8.89 -8.07 13.79
C LYS A 39 8.32 -7.27 14.97
N SER A 40 7.07 -6.84 14.87
CA SER A 40 6.34 -6.20 15.97
C SER A 40 4.87 -6.60 15.94
N ASN A 41 4.25 -6.69 17.11
CA ASN A 41 2.82 -6.94 17.25
C ASN A 41 2.01 -5.63 17.38
N ASP A 42 2.69 -4.49 17.54
CA ASP A 42 2.06 -3.16 17.55
C ASP A 42 1.99 -2.61 16.13
N LEU A 43 0.79 -2.19 15.70
CA LEU A 43 0.56 -1.72 14.34
C LEU A 43 1.35 -0.44 14.02
N LEU A 44 1.47 0.49 14.97
CA LEU A 44 2.16 1.75 14.73
C LEU A 44 3.67 1.53 14.67
N GLU A 45 4.22 0.71 15.55
CA GLU A 45 5.63 0.29 15.49
C GLU A 45 5.93 -0.46 14.18
N ALA A 46 5.05 -1.40 13.77
CA ALA A 46 5.20 -2.13 12.52
C ALA A 46 5.21 -1.21 11.29
N LEU A 47 4.40 -0.14 11.30
CA LEU A 47 4.40 0.89 10.25
C LEU A 47 5.70 1.72 10.23
N GLN A 48 6.30 2.00 11.40
CA GLN A 48 7.61 2.68 11.45
C GLN A 48 8.73 1.80 10.93
N ILE A 49 8.74 0.51 11.32
CA ILE A 49 9.69 -0.48 10.78
C ILE A 49 9.52 -0.56 9.26
N LEU A 50 8.28 -0.71 8.78
CA LEU A 50 8.00 -0.80 7.35
C LEU A 50 8.53 0.41 6.59
N LYS A 51 8.32 1.63 7.11
CA LYS A 51 8.83 2.85 6.49
C LYS A 51 10.36 2.78 6.32
N LYS A 52 11.08 2.40 7.39
CA LYS A 52 12.54 2.25 7.36
C LYS A 52 13.00 1.19 6.36
N GLU A 53 12.38 0.01 6.35
CA GLU A 53 12.70 -1.08 5.42
C GLU A 53 12.48 -0.67 3.96
N MET A 54 11.37 0.04 3.68
CA MET A 54 11.09 0.55 2.34
C MET A 54 12.12 1.58 1.91
N ASP A 55 12.54 2.47 2.81
CA ASP A 55 13.58 3.46 2.54
C ASP A 55 14.95 2.79 2.25
N GLU A 56 15.33 1.77 3.02
CA GLU A 56 16.57 0.99 2.81
C GLU A 56 16.58 0.23 1.47
N LEU A 57 15.40 -0.20 0.99
CA LEU A 57 15.24 -0.80 -0.33
C LEU A 57 15.16 0.23 -1.47
N GLY A 58 15.30 1.52 -1.18
CA GLY A 58 15.18 2.60 -2.15
C GLY A 58 13.73 2.86 -2.62
N ILE A 59 12.74 2.32 -1.92
CA ILE A 59 11.32 2.50 -2.23
C ILE A 59 10.81 3.74 -1.50
N GLN A 60 10.96 4.89 -2.15
CA GLN A 60 10.53 6.19 -1.64
C GLN A 60 9.01 6.34 -1.74
N TRP A 61 8.29 5.83 -0.74
CA TRP A 61 6.83 5.94 -0.66
C TRP A 61 6.38 6.44 0.71
N PRO A 62 6.55 7.73 1.01
CA PRO A 62 6.30 8.26 2.34
C PRO A 62 4.81 8.19 2.68
N PHE A 63 4.52 7.66 3.86
CA PHE A 63 3.19 7.61 4.42
C PHE A 63 3.19 7.97 5.90
N GLU A 64 2.06 8.48 6.36
CA GLU A 64 1.84 8.85 7.75
C GLU A 64 0.45 8.40 8.22
N PRO A 65 0.33 7.86 9.44
CA PRO A 65 -0.95 7.71 10.11
C PRO A 65 -1.69 9.05 10.17
N HIS A 66 -2.93 9.04 9.71
CA HIS A 66 -3.78 10.22 9.66
C HIS A 66 -5.05 9.97 10.46
N LYS A 67 -5.51 10.99 11.17
CA LYS A 67 -6.84 11.00 11.78
C LYS A 67 -7.56 12.29 11.43
N LYS A 68 -8.87 12.22 11.22
CA LYS A 68 -9.69 13.42 11.03
C LYS A 68 -9.77 14.19 12.34
N LYS A 69 -9.99 15.51 12.22
CA LYS A 69 -10.26 16.38 13.37
C LYS A 69 -11.53 15.85 14.07
N GLY A 70 -11.39 15.47 15.35
CA GLY A 70 -12.45 14.88 16.15
C GLY A 70 -12.33 13.38 16.41
N GLU A 71 -11.40 12.67 15.76
CA GLU A 71 -11.14 11.26 16.08
C GLU A 71 -10.20 11.13 17.30
N SER A 72 -10.58 10.26 18.24
CA SER A 72 -9.88 10.05 19.52
C SER A 72 -8.53 9.35 19.32
N SER A 73 -8.47 8.32 18.48
CA SER A 73 -7.26 7.51 18.23
C SER A 73 -6.89 7.44 16.74
N LEU A 74 -5.62 7.12 16.47
CA LEU A 74 -5.12 6.84 15.11
C LEU A 74 -5.52 5.44 14.63
N VAL A 75 -5.53 4.48 15.56
CA VAL A 75 -5.96 3.10 15.32
C VAL A 75 -7.32 2.90 16.00
N THR A 76 -8.30 2.41 15.26
CA THR A 76 -9.61 2.03 15.79
C THR A 76 -9.91 0.57 15.46
N LEU A 77 -10.98 0.02 16.03
CA LEU A 77 -11.51 -1.28 15.63
C LEU A 77 -12.73 -1.07 14.74
N ASN A 78 -12.88 -1.89 13.70
CA ASN A 78 -14.12 -1.96 12.94
C ASN A 78 -15.13 -2.92 13.62
N ASP A 79 -16.33 -3.03 13.05
CA ASP A 79 -17.42 -3.89 13.58
C ASP A 79 -17.05 -5.38 13.65
N LYS A 80 -15.97 -5.80 12.98
CA LYS A 80 -15.44 -7.17 12.98
C LYS A 80 -14.29 -7.37 13.97
N GLY A 81 -13.94 -6.35 14.76
CA GLY A 81 -12.81 -6.38 15.68
C GLY A 81 -11.44 -6.31 15.00
N GLU A 82 -11.38 -5.88 13.73
CA GLU A 82 -10.13 -5.70 13.00
C GLU A 82 -9.55 -4.31 13.26
N GLN A 83 -8.23 -4.20 13.38
CA GLN A 83 -7.58 -2.91 13.54
C GLN A 83 -7.63 -2.15 12.21
N VAL A 84 -8.05 -0.88 12.27
CA VAL A 84 -8.08 0.01 11.12
C VAL A 84 -7.31 1.29 11.42
N VAL A 85 -6.52 1.74 10.45
CA VAL A 85 -5.78 2.99 10.49
C VAL A 85 -5.85 3.67 9.14
N LYS A 86 -6.08 4.98 9.15
CA LYS A 86 -6.07 5.79 7.92
C LYS A 86 -4.65 6.26 7.67
N LEU A 87 -4.21 6.21 6.42
CA LEU A 87 -2.87 6.57 6.00
C LEU A 87 -2.93 7.62 4.90
N ALA A 88 -2.14 8.67 5.04
CA ALA A 88 -1.88 9.65 4.00
C ALA A 88 -0.56 9.32 3.31
N PHE A 89 -0.59 9.05 2.01
CA PHE A 89 0.59 8.79 1.19
C PHE A 89 0.92 10.02 0.36
N GLN A 90 2.11 10.58 0.56
CA GLN A 90 2.61 11.74 -0.16
C GLN A 90 3.63 11.30 -1.21
N HIS A 91 3.93 12.18 -2.18
CA HIS A 91 5.02 11.99 -3.16
C HIS A 91 5.11 10.60 -3.81
N CYS A 92 3.97 9.98 -4.12
CA CYS A 92 3.93 8.61 -4.66
C CYS A 92 4.64 8.51 -6.03
N MET A 93 5.68 7.67 -6.11
CA MET A 93 6.46 7.44 -7.34
C MET A 93 5.59 6.96 -8.52
N VAL A 94 4.62 6.09 -8.21
CA VAL A 94 3.66 5.57 -9.19
C VAL A 94 2.78 6.69 -9.73
N ARG A 95 2.31 7.62 -8.88
CA ARG A 95 1.47 8.74 -9.30
C ARG A 95 2.21 9.64 -10.29
N SER A 96 3.47 9.99 -10.02
CA SER A 96 4.28 10.79 -10.95
C SER A 96 4.46 10.10 -12.31
N SER A 97 4.54 8.77 -12.31
CA SER A 97 4.65 7.97 -13.55
C SER A 97 3.32 7.92 -14.31
N LEU A 98 2.20 7.73 -13.59
CA LEU A 98 0.86 7.69 -14.17
C LEU A 98 0.48 9.05 -14.80
N PHE A 99 0.71 10.16 -14.09
CA PHE A 99 0.41 11.50 -14.63
C PHE A 99 1.19 11.80 -15.89
N ARG A 100 2.49 11.47 -15.92
CA ARG A 100 3.33 11.69 -17.10
C ARG A 100 2.87 10.91 -18.33
N TYR A 101 2.16 9.80 -18.15
CA TYR A 101 1.67 8.95 -19.23
C TYR A 101 0.15 9.09 -19.47
N GLY A 102 -0.54 9.98 -18.74
CA GLY A 102 -1.99 10.15 -18.85
C GLY A 102 -2.81 8.96 -18.35
N HIS A 103 -2.26 8.14 -17.46
CA HIS A 103 -2.90 6.93 -16.96
C HIS A 103 -3.81 7.17 -15.76
N ALA A 104 -4.88 6.38 -15.68
CA ALA A 104 -5.79 6.38 -14.55
C ALA A 104 -5.11 5.84 -13.27
N GLN A 105 -5.36 6.51 -12.15
CA GLN A 105 -5.01 5.97 -10.83
C GLN A 105 -5.94 4.82 -10.45
N LYS A 106 -5.59 4.10 -9.38
CA LYS A 106 -6.33 2.93 -8.86
C LYS A 106 -6.29 1.69 -9.76
N GLN A 107 -5.37 1.65 -10.72
CA GLN A 107 -5.16 0.51 -11.63
C GLN A 107 -3.86 -0.25 -11.29
N SER A 108 -3.27 -0.94 -12.27
CA SER A 108 -2.26 -1.98 -12.05
C SER A 108 -1.02 -1.51 -11.28
N LEU A 109 -0.47 -0.33 -11.59
CA LEU A 109 0.69 0.18 -10.84
C LEU A 109 0.34 0.54 -9.39
N CYS A 110 -0.83 1.14 -9.15
CA CYS A 110 -1.28 1.42 -7.79
C CYS A 110 -1.45 0.12 -7.02
N MET A 111 -2.13 -0.87 -7.62
CA MET A 111 -2.42 -2.14 -6.96
C MET A 111 -1.16 -2.99 -6.73
N MET A 112 -0.17 -2.95 -7.63
CA MET A 112 1.13 -3.58 -7.41
C MET A 112 1.83 -3.02 -6.17
N ASN A 113 1.91 -1.69 -6.06
CA ASN A 113 2.51 -1.04 -4.89
C ASN A 113 1.73 -1.35 -3.60
N HIS A 114 0.40 -1.39 -3.67
CA HIS A 114 -0.44 -1.79 -2.53
C HIS A 114 -0.15 -3.23 -2.07
N GLY A 115 -0.04 -4.15 -3.04
CA GLY A 115 0.32 -5.53 -2.76
C GLY A 115 1.66 -5.60 -2.03
N LEU A 116 2.69 -4.94 -2.58
CA LEU A 116 4.03 -4.89 -2.01
C LEU A 116 4.01 -4.41 -0.55
N PHE A 117 3.35 -3.28 -0.29
CA PHE A 117 3.18 -2.74 1.06
C PHE A 117 2.50 -3.73 2.00
N CYS A 118 1.37 -4.33 1.60
CA CYS A 118 0.66 -5.30 2.44
C CYS A 118 1.53 -6.53 2.73
N GLY A 119 2.24 -7.04 1.72
CA GLY A 119 3.12 -8.21 1.87
C GLY A 119 4.28 -7.97 2.83
N MET A 120 4.93 -6.79 2.75
CA MET A 120 5.99 -6.42 3.68
C MET A 120 5.44 -6.21 5.10
N LEU A 121 4.32 -5.51 5.25
CA LEU A 121 3.69 -5.32 6.56
C LEU A 121 3.29 -6.65 7.20
N GLU A 122 2.78 -7.60 6.41
CA GLU A 122 2.46 -8.97 6.87
C GLU A 122 3.68 -9.72 7.43
N GLN A 123 4.87 -9.49 6.86
CA GLN A 123 6.11 -10.09 7.37
C GLN A 123 6.51 -9.50 8.73
N ILE A 124 6.31 -8.19 8.91
CA ILE A 124 6.63 -7.49 10.15
C ILE A 124 5.61 -7.81 11.26
N LEU A 125 4.31 -7.73 10.93
CA LEU A 125 3.21 -7.79 11.89
C LEU A 125 2.71 -9.21 12.16
N GLY A 126 2.96 -10.15 11.24
CA GLY A 126 2.43 -11.51 11.33
C GLY A 126 0.92 -11.63 11.05
N ALA A 127 0.20 -10.52 10.89
CA ALA A 127 -1.24 -10.45 10.61
C ALA A 127 -1.51 -10.08 9.15
N ARG A 128 -2.72 -10.38 8.64
CA ARG A 128 -3.11 -10.10 7.25
C ARG A 128 -3.42 -8.61 7.10
N ALA A 129 -2.81 -7.95 6.12
CA ALA A 129 -3.05 -6.53 5.84
C ALA A 129 -3.87 -6.32 4.55
N ASN A 130 -4.72 -5.31 4.53
CA ASN A 130 -5.40 -4.84 3.32
C ASN A 130 -5.38 -3.30 3.25
N LEU A 131 -4.99 -2.75 2.11
CA LEU A 131 -4.85 -1.31 1.91
C LEU A 131 -5.81 -0.83 0.81
N GLU A 132 -6.89 -0.18 1.21
CA GLU A 132 -7.94 0.35 0.33
C GLU A 132 -7.69 1.81 -0.05
N ILE A 133 -7.97 2.18 -1.31
CA ILE A 133 -7.86 3.56 -1.78
C ILE A 133 -9.19 4.29 -1.54
N ILE A 134 -9.25 5.10 -0.49
CA ILE A 134 -10.40 5.97 -0.22
C ILE A 134 -10.41 7.14 -1.21
N HIS A 135 -9.27 7.80 -1.37
CA HIS A 135 -9.12 8.90 -2.32
C HIS A 135 -7.74 8.89 -2.98
N ALA A 136 -7.71 9.17 -4.29
CA ALA A 136 -6.49 9.28 -5.08
C ALA A 136 -6.40 10.70 -5.61
N GLY A 137 -5.71 11.57 -4.86
CA GLY A 137 -5.58 12.98 -5.18
C GLY A 137 -4.30 13.30 -5.95
N GLU A 138 -4.20 14.54 -6.42
CA GLU A 138 -3.05 15.04 -7.17
C GLU A 138 -1.78 15.09 -6.30
N ASN A 139 -1.92 15.49 -5.03
CA ASN A 139 -0.79 15.69 -4.11
C ASN A 139 -0.63 14.57 -3.08
N ALA A 140 -1.72 13.91 -2.69
CA ALA A 140 -1.69 12.80 -1.76
C ALA A 140 -2.77 11.76 -2.06
N CYS A 141 -2.49 10.50 -1.72
CA CYS A 141 -3.51 9.45 -1.69
C CYS A 141 -3.90 9.18 -0.24
N TYR A 142 -5.20 9.08 0.00
CA TYR A 142 -5.75 8.75 1.30
C TYR A 142 -6.29 7.33 1.28
N LYS A 143 -5.83 6.52 2.24
CA LYS A 143 -6.05 5.08 2.23
C LYS A 143 -6.48 4.58 3.60
N LEU A 144 -7.22 3.48 3.60
CA LEU A 144 -7.60 2.77 4.81
C LEU A 144 -6.81 1.46 4.85
N LEU A 145 -6.01 1.29 5.90
CA LEU A 145 -5.35 0.03 6.21
C LEU A 145 -6.23 -0.73 7.19
N THR A 146 -6.57 -1.97 6.85
CA THR A 146 -7.23 -2.93 7.73
C THR A 146 -6.28 -4.07 8.02
N VAL A 147 -6.15 -4.45 9.29
CA VAL A 147 -5.36 -5.59 9.74
C VAL A 147 -6.26 -6.60 10.41
N THR A 148 -6.27 -7.80 9.83
CA THR A 148 -6.98 -8.97 10.35
C THR A 148 -5.97 -9.93 10.98
N PRO A 149 -6.09 -10.29 12.27
CA PRO A 149 -5.25 -11.32 12.87
C PRO A 149 -5.31 -12.62 12.05
N LYS A 150 -4.17 -13.31 11.89
CA LYS A 150 -4.21 -14.67 11.32
C LYS A 150 -4.88 -15.58 12.35
N LYS A 151 -5.91 -16.32 11.89
CA LYS A 151 -6.49 -17.43 12.65
C LYS A 151 -5.47 -18.55 12.81
#